data_AF-A0A2R4M8H3-F1
#
_entry.id   AF-A0A2R4M8H3-F1
#
_cell.length_a   1.000
_cell.length_b   1.000
_cell.length_c   1.000
_cell.angle_alpha   90.00
_cell.angle_beta   90.00
_cell.angle_gamma   90.00
#
_symmetry.space_group_name_H-M   'P 1'
#
loop_
_entity.id
_entity.type
_entity.pdbx_description
1 polymer ?
#
loop_
_entity_poly.entity_id
_entity_poly.type
_entity_poly.pdbx_seq_one_letter_code
_entity_poly.pdbx_strand_id
1 'polypeptide(L)'
;MPYSQLVKAASGDGALEAKTKELMAFAISIAIRCEDCIVFHLRAALKHGASRDEVIEAISVAIEMGGGPSVVYGGRALEALEGLS
;
A
#
# COMPACT_ATOMS: atom_id res chain seq x y z
N MET A 1 16.23 -19.74 2.92
CA MET A 1 15.92 -18.60 3.82
C MET A 1 14.76 -19.01 4.72
N PRO A 2 14.89 -18.96 6.07
CA PRO A 2 13.80 -19.27 6.98
C PRO A 2 12.67 -18.23 6.88
N TYR A 3 11.43 -18.64 7.20
CA TYR A 3 10.23 -17.78 7.12
C TYR A 3 10.37 -16.44 7.86
N SER A 4 10.96 -16.45 9.06
CA SER A 4 11.18 -15.23 9.85
C SER A 4 12.06 -14.20 9.15
N GLN A 5 13.01 -14.63 8.32
CA GLN A 5 13.83 -13.72 7.52
C GLN A 5 13.07 -13.16 6.32
N LEU A 6 12.13 -13.92 5.74
CA LEU A 6 11.25 -13.41 4.67
C LEU A 6 10.35 -12.29 5.19
N VAL A 7 9.72 -12.49 6.35
CA VAL A 7 8.88 -11.46 6.99
C VAL A 7 9.69 -10.21 7.30
N LYS A 8 10.91 -10.37 7.83
CA LYS A 8 11.79 -9.23 8.11
C LYS A 8 12.21 -8.48 6.85
N ALA A 9 12.42 -9.18 5.74
CA ALA A 9 12.83 -8.57 4.47
C ALA A 9 11.70 -7.82 3.74
N ALA A 10 10.44 -8.02 4.15
CA ALA A 10 9.29 -7.32 3.60
C ALA A 10 9.29 -5.81 3.93
N SER A 11 10.09 -5.38 4.91
CA SER A 11 10.25 -3.98 5.29
C SER A 11 11.69 -3.50 5.04
N GLY A 12 11.85 -2.20 4.79
CA GLY A 12 13.16 -1.56 4.57
C GLY A 12 13.76 -1.82 3.19
N ASP A 13 14.90 -1.18 2.91
CA ASP A 13 15.57 -1.24 1.60
C ASP A 13 16.24 -2.60 1.31
N GLY A 14 16.36 -2.92 0.03
CA GLY A 14 17.05 -4.10 -0.47
C GLY A 14 17.09 -4.07 -2.00
N ALA A 15 16.83 -5.22 -2.65
CA ALA A 15 16.69 -5.26 -4.11
C ALA A 15 15.49 -4.44 -4.63
N LEU A 16 14.48 -4.23 -3.78
CA LEU A 16 13.42 -3.24 -3.95
C LEU A 16 13.58 -2.19 -2.85
N GLU A 17 13.38 -0.93 -3.21
CA GLU A 17 13.35 0.18 -2.26
C GLU A 17 12.19 0.03 -1.28
N ALA A 18 12.34 0.59 -0.07
CA ALA A 18 11.29 0.59 0.93
C ALA A 18 10.00 1.22 0.40
N LYS A 19 10.10 2.30 -0.39
CA LYS A 19 8.95 2.92 -1.08
C LYS A 19 8.14 1.91 -1.88
N THR A 20 8.82 1.13 -2.72
CA THR A 20 8.18 0.13 -3.57
C THR A 20 7.48 -0.94 -2.73
N LYS A 21 8.14 -1.43 -1.67
CA LYS A 21 7.55 -2.44 -0.78
C LYS A 21 6.33 -1.91 -0.02
N GLU A 22 6.37 -0.66 0.44
CA GLU A 22 5.23 -0.03 1.11
C GLU A 22 4.06 0.20 0.15
N LEU A 23 4.31 0.61 -1.10
CA LEU A 23 3.26 0.70 -2.13
C LEU A 23 2.63 -0.66 -2.44
N MET A 24 3.43 -1.73 -2.48
CA MET A 24 2.91 -3.10 -2.63
C MET A 24 2.06 -3.50 -1.41
N ALA A 25 2.54 -3.27 -0.19
CA ALA A 25 1.82 -3.57 1.03
C ALA A 25 0.51 -2.78 1.14
N PHE A 26 0.51 -1.52 0.71
CA PHE A 26 -0.66 -0.67 0.59
C PHE A 26 -1.68 -1.18 -0.44
N ALA A 27 -1.25 -1.56 -1.64
CA ALA A 27 -2.16 -2.17 -2.62
C ALA A 27 -2.76 -3.49 -2.10
N ILE A 28 -1.95 -4.32 -1.43
CA ILE A 28 -2.40 -5.56 -0.81
C ILE A 28 -3.39 -5.27 0.31
N SER A 29 -3.17 -4.25 1.15
CA SER A 29 -4.07 -3.92 2.26
C SER A 29 -5.48 -3.54 1.78
N ILE A 30 -5.58 -2.86 0.63
CA ILE A 30 -6.85 -2.62 -0.07
C ILE A 30 -7.47 -3.96 -0.50
N ALA A 31 -6.72 -4.81 -1.21
CA ALA A 31 -7.21 -6.08 -1.74
C ALA A 31 -7.66 -7.06 -0.64
N ILE A 32 -6.95 -7.12 0.49
CA ILE A 32 -7.31 -7.95 1.65
C ILE A 32 -8.30 -7.26 2.59
N ARG A 33 -8.63 -5.98 2.33
CA ARG A 33 -9.66 -5.23 3.05
C ARG A 33 -9.31 -4.95 4.52
N CYS A 34 -8.05 -4.62 4.79
CA CYS A 34 -7.57 -4.24 6.12
C CYS A 34 -7.48 -2.71 6.24
N GLU A 35 -8.49 -2.07 6.85
CA GLU A 35 -8.58 -0.60 6.95
C GLU A 35 -7.39 0.04 7.67
N ASP A 36 -7.02 -0.50 8.83
CA ASP A 36 -5.88 0.03 9.60
C ASP A 36 -4.57 -0.12 8.81
N CYS A 37 -4.42 -1.23 8.07
CA CYS A 37 -3.27 -1.49 7.22
C CYS A 37 -3.22 -0.50 6.03
N ILE A 38 -4.36 -0.10 5.47
CA ILE A 38 -4.44 0.91 4.39
C ILE A 38 -3.82 2.22 4.89
N VAL A 39 -4.28 2.72 6.04
CA VAL A 39 -3.78 3.99 6.60
C VAL A 39 -2.31 3.89 6.99
N PHE A 40 -1.91 2.76 7.59
CA PHE A 40 -0.53 2.55 8.01
C PHE A 40 0.44 2.53 6.82
N HIS A 41 0.20 1.68 5.82
CA HIS A 41 1.08 1.54 4.68
C HIS A 41 1.04 2.74 3.73
N LEU A 42 -0.09 3.45 3.64
CA LEU A 42 -0.16 4.74 2.94
C LEU A 42 0.81 5.76 3.54
N ARG A 43 0.75 5.96 4.86
CA ARG A 43 1.66 6.89 5.56
C ARG A 43 3.11 6.47 5.44
N ALA A 44 3.39 5.17 5.51
CA ALA A 44 4.74 4.63 5.35
C ALA A 44 5.26 4.88 3.92
N ALA A 45 4.46 4.61 2.89
CA ALA A 45 4.82 4.88 1.50
C ALA A 45 5.14 6.36 1.26
N LEU A 46 4.27 7.27 1.74
CA LEU A 46 4.50 8.72 1.65
C LEU A 46 5.77 9.15 2.40
N LYS A 47 6.01 8.60 3.60
CA LYS A 47 7.24 8.84 4.36
C LYS A 47 8.50 8.37 3.62
N HIS A 48 8.39 7.31 2.83
CA HIS A 48 9.46 6.81 1.95
C HIS A 48 9.50 7.51 0.59
N GLY A 49 8.76 8.62 0.41
CA GLY A 49 8.84 9.47 -0.77
C GLY A 49 7.93 9.05 -1.92
N ALA A 50 6.91 8.22 -1.67
CA ALA A 50 5.88 7.96 -2.67
C ALA A 50 5.15 9.26 -3.04
N SER A 51 5.00 9.51 -4.34
CA SER A 51 4.21 10.62 -4.84
C SER A 51 2.71 10.32 -4.75
N ARG A 52 1.88 11.37 -4.84
CA ARG A 52 0.42 11.22 -4.91
C ARG A 52 0.03 10.35 -6.11
N ASP A 53 0.69 10.53 -7.25
CA ASP A 53 0.39 9.78 -8.48
C ASP A 53 0.75 8.30 -8.33
N GLU A 54 1.89 7.97 -7.69
CA GLU A 54 2.28 6.58 -7.40
C GLU A 54 1.26 5.88 -6.49
N VAL A 55 0.70 6.60 -5.50
CA VAL A 55 -0.35 6.06 -4.63
C VAL A 55 -1.65 5.82 -5.42
N ILE A 56 -2.04 6.74 -6.31
CA ILE A 56 -3.24 6.59 -7.14
C ILE A 56 -3.10 5.40 -8.11
N GLU A 57 -1.92 5.20 -8.69
CA GLU A 57 -1.64 4.02 -9.50
C GLU A 57 -1.76 2.72 -8.68
N ALA A 58 -1.24 2.70 -7.44
CA ALA A 58 -1.37 1.54 -6.56
C ALA A 58 -2.83 1.23 -6.18
N ILE A 59 -3.66 2.27 -5.94
CA ILE A 59 -5.11 2.11 -5.73
C ILE A 59 -5.75 1.48 -6.98
N SER A 60 -5.39 1.96 -8.17
CA SER A 60 -5.92 1.46 -9.45
C SER A 60 -5.61 -0.02 -9.65
N VAL A 61 -4.37 -0.44 -9.37
CA VAL A 61 -3.95 -1.86 -9.41
C VAL A 61 -4.74 -2.70 -8.41
N ALA A 62 -4.95 -2.19 -7.18
CA ALA A 62 -5.72 -2.91 -6.17
C ALA A 62 -7.19 -3.10 -6.55
N ILE A 63 -7.80 -2.08 -7.18
CA ILE A 63 -9.18 -2.16 -7.70
C ILE A 63 -9.29 -3.18 -8.83
N GLU A 64 -8.37 -3.14 -9.80
CA GLU A 64 -8.37 -4.10 -10.92
C GLU A 64 -8.25 -5.55 -10.42
N MET A 65 -7.32 -5.81 -9.50
CA MET A 65 -7.07 -7.16 -8.99
C MET A 65 -8.12 -7.64 -7.99
N GLY A 66 -8.74 -6.72 -7.26
CA GLY A 66 -9.68 -7.03 -6.18
C GLY A 66 -11.16 -6.83 -6.52
N GLY A 67 -11.47 -6.33 -7.72
CA GLY A 67 -12.81 -6.15 -8.25
C GLY A 67 -13.70 -5.23 -7.40
N GLY A 68 -15.03 -5.44 -7.50
CA GLY A 68 -16.04 -4.62 -6.83
C GLY A 68 -15.80 -4.36 -5.34
N PRO A 69 -15.44 -5.37 -4.52
CA PRO A 69 -15.12 -5.12 -3.10
C PRO A 69 -13.97 -4.13 -2.90
N SER A 70 -12.94 -4.18 -3.74
CA SER A 70 -11.78 -3.29 -3.60
C SER A 70 -12.06 -1.86 -4.05
N VAL A 71 -13.14 -1.60 -4.79
CA VAL A 71 -13.61 -0.23 -5.07
C VAL A 71 -13.96 0.50 -3.77
N VAL A 72 -14.60 -0.18 -2.81
CA VAL A 72 -14.97 0.42 -1.51
C VAL A 72 -13.73 0.79 -0.70
N TYR A 73 -12.76 -0.11 -0.61
CA TYR A 73 -11.54 0.11 0.17
C TYR A 73 -10.55 1.03 -0.56
N GLY A 74 -10.54 1.02 -1.89
CA GLY A 74 -9.80 1.98 -2.71
C GLY A 74 -10.34 3.40 -2.55
N GLY A 75 -11.68 3.56 -2.45
CA GLY A 75 -12.30 4.84 -2.10
C GLY A 75 -11.85 5.36 -0.74
N ARG A 76 -11.85 4.49 0.29
CA ARG A 76 -11.32 4.84 1.62
C ARG A 76 -9.83 5.19 1.60
N ALA A 77 -9.05 4.50 0.78
CA ALA A 77 -7.64 4.80 0.60
C ALA A 77 -7.42 6.18 -0.04
N LEU A 78 -8.27 6.56 -1.01
CA LEU A 78 -8.27 7.87 -1.63
C LEU A 78 -8.66 8.97 -0.64
N GLU A 79 -9.73 8.76 0.15
CA GLU A 79 -10.13 9.67 1.23
C GLU A 79 -9.00 9.86 2.26
N ALA A 80 -8.32 8.77 2.65
CA ALA A 80 -7.18 8.83 3.55
C ALA A 80 -6.00 9.63 2.97
N LEU A 81 -5.73 9.50 1.66
CA LEU A 81 -4.70 10.27 0.96
C LEU A 81 -5.03 11.77 0.94
N GLU A 82 -6.30 12.12 0.71
CA GLU A 82 -6.77 13.51 0.71
C GLU A 82 -6.72 14.13 2.11
N GLY A 83 -7.08 13.39 3.15
CA GLY A 83 -7.00 13.86 4.54
C GLY A 83 -5.59 14.05 5.11
N LEU A 84 -4.56 13.66 4.36
CA LEU A 84 -3.14 13.89 4.70
C LEU A 84 -2.54 15.10 3.97
N SER A 85 -3.31 15.75 3.09
CA SER A 85 -2.90 16.92 2.30
C SER A 85 -3.12 18.24 3.05
#